data_AF-A0A485L1E5-F1
#
_entry.id   AF-A0A485L1E5-F1
#
_cell.length_a   1.000
_cell.length_b   1.000
_cell.length_c   1.000
_cell.angle_alpha   90.00
_cell.angle_beta   90.00
_cell.angle_gamma   90.00
#
_symmetry.space_group_name_H-M   'P 1'
#
loop_
_entity.id
_entity.type
_entity.pdbx_description
1 polymer ?
#
loop_
_entity_poly.entity_id
_entity_poly.type
_entity_poly.pdbx_seq_one_letter_code
_entity_poly.pdbx_strand_id
1 'polypeptide(L)'
;MLHVCRVAKRLPSLTLKHRSFHVKPLLMRANGSSSVPPLSEGVVEALHDKSIPSQKRLELVQTYFAQDPQVTDPHDAAAMSILLEELLVSRDMTSALTMVELMLRHKVPATSSTVALFTRMFARLLTDDPSQLSTRLRWYLDHHFVLASPVPLPVIYSELVTRGNADLAVELWELCMKATDTKKDFPHHASVDDLAGALIRYQQFQSVLAMYKGQYHHLLRRRPVFMTSAMEAFSGRREYHNVLALHELLGSKGKNVHNPRYKAIVEKAKMHVEVRTGKSD
;
A
#
# COMPACT_ATOMS: atom_id res chain seq x y z
N MET A 1 -21.92 63.29 -10.71
CA MET A 1 -21.59 62.69 -12.01
C MET A 1 -20.94 61.34 -11.77
N LEU A 2 -21.66 60.25 -12.02
CA LEU A 2 -21.20 59.04 -12.71
C LEU A 2 -22.34 58.00 -12.63
N HIS A 3 -22.83 57.63 -13.81
CA HIS A 3 -23.81 56.60 -14.07
C HIS A 3 -23.27 55.22 -13.69
N VAL A 4 -24.11 54.39 -13.06
CA VAL A 4 -23.93 52.93 -13.08
C VAL A 4 -25.19 52.31 -13.65
N CYS A 5 -25.06 51.78 -14.86
CA CYS A 5 -26.06 51.00 -15.57
C CYS A 5 -26.07 49.54 -15.07
N ARG A 6 -27.28 48.97 -15.09
CA ARG A 6 -27.71 47.58 -14.81
C ARG A 6 -26.84 46.52 -15.49
N VAL A 7 -26.74 45.32 -14.89
CA VAL A 7 -27.32 44.07 -15.42
C VAL A 7 -27.57 43.08 -14.26
N ALA A 8 -28.84 42.88 -13.92
CA ALA A 8 -29.28 41.73 -13.14
C ALA A 8 -29.48 40.54 -14.11
N LYS A 9 -28.62 39.52 -14.03
CA LYS A 9 -28.88 38.23 -14.67
C LYS A 9 -29.70 37.36 -13.73
N ARG A 10 -30.97 37.17 -14.08
CA ARG A 10 -31.84 36.13 -13.53
C ARG A 10 -31.26 34.76 -13.88
N LEU A 11 -30.94 33.95 -12.88
CA LEU A 11 -30.75 32.51 -13.03
C LEU A 11 -32.14 31.85 -13.12
N PRO A 12 -32.36 30.89 -14.04
CA PRO A 12 -33.63 30.21 -14.16
C PRO A 12 -33.87 29.31 -12.94
N SER A 13 -35.05 29.47 -12.35
CA SER A 13 -35.62 28.56 -11.36
C SER A 13 -35.87 27.20 -12.02
N LEU A 14 -34.96 26.25 -11.81
CA LEU A 14 -35.22 24.85 -12.10
C LEU A 14 -36.21 24.33 -11.04
N THR A 15 -37.45 24.15 -11.48
CA THR A 15 -38.49 23.46 -10.73
C THR A 15 -38.02 22.03 -10.45
N LEU A 16 -37.69 21.74 -9.20
CA LEU A 16 -37.59 20.37 -8.69
C LEU A 16 -38.98 19.74 -8.77
N LYS A 17 -39.27 19.09 -9.90
CA LYS A 17 -40.35 18.11 -9.97
C LYS A 17 -39.96 16.96 -9.06
N HIS A 18 -40.52 16.96 -7.86
CA HIS A 18 -40.54 15.85 -6.93
C HIS A 18 -41.13 14.63 -7.67
N ARG A 19 -40.28 13.79 -8.27
CA ARG A 19 -40.70 12.47 -8.74
C ARG A 19 -40.72 11.57 -7.51
N SER A 20 -41.93 11.28 -7.04
CA SER A 20 -42.20 10.17 -6.12
C SER A 20 -41.70 8.88 -6.76
N PHE A 21 -40.61 8.32 -6.24
CA PHE A 21 -40.12 7.01 -6.66
C PHE A 21 -41.00 5.94 -6.02
N HIS A 22 -41.91 5.38 -6.82
CA HIS A 22 -42.46 4.07 -6.53
C HIS A 22 -41.37 3.03 -6.78
N VAL A 23 -40.86 2.43 -5.70
CA VAL A 23 -40.14 1.16 -5.75
C VAL A 23 -41.10 0.14 -6.37
N LYS A 24 -40.89 -0.21 -7.64
CA LYS A 24 -41.65 -1.30 -8.25
C LYS A 24 -41.13 -2.62 -7.68
N PRO A 25 -42.01 -3.55 -7.28
CA PRO A 25 -41.59 -4.87 -6.83
C PRO A 25 -40.90 -5.61 -7.99
N LEU A 26 -39.76 -6.22 -7.69
CA LEU A 26 -39.01 -7.09 -8.59
C LEU A 26 -39.90 -8.27 -9.00
N LEU A 27 -40.40 -8.25 -10.25
CA LEU A 27 -41.07 -9.39 -10.86
C LEU A 27 -40.01 -10.30 -11.50
N MET A 28 -39.79 -11.47 -10.90
CA MET A 28 -39.04 -12.56 -11.53
C MET A 28 -39.79 -13.04 -12.78
N ARG A 29 -39.13 -12.98 -13.94
CA ARG A 29 -39.50 -13.83 -15.09
C ARG A 29 -38.74 -15.15 -14.97
N ALA A 30 -39.46 -16.20 -14.64
CA ALA A 30 -39.04 -17.56 -14.98
C ALA A 30 -39.24 -17.74 -16.49
N ASN A 31 -38.17 -18.01 -17.24
CA ASN A 31 -38.13 -18.92 -18.39
C ASN A 31 -36.70 -19.04 -18.93
N GLY A 32 -36.34 -20.27 -19.29
CA GLY A 32 -34.96 -20.73 -19.42
C GLY A 32 -34.16 -20.18 -20.59
N SER A 33 -32.91 -19.84 -20.27
CA SER A 33 -31.69 -19.98 -21.08
C SER A 33 -30.52 -19.76 -20.12
N SER A 34 -29.42 -20.49 -20.27
CA SER A 34 -28.26 -20.48 -19.37
C SER A 34 -27.39 -19.22 -19.51
N SER A 35 -27.97 -18.05 -19.27
CA SER A 35 -27.24 -16.78 -19.20
C SER A 35 -27.67 -16.04 -17.93
N VAL A 36 -26.77 -16.05 -16.96
CA VAL A 36 -26.89 -15.37 -15.66
C VAL A 36 -26.82 -13.85 -15.86
N PRO A 37 -27.63 -13.03 -15.15
CA PRO A 37 -27.58 -11.58 -15.29
C PRO A 37 -26.43 -10.94 -14.46
N PRO A 38 -25.79 -9.86 -14.96
CA PRO A 38 -24.82 -9.02 -14.22
C PRO A 38 -25.47 -8.35 -13.00
N LEU A 39 -24.72 -7.55 -12.20
CA LEU A 39 -25.36 -6.59 -11.27
C LEU A 39 -26.54 -5.95 -12.01
N SER A 40 -27.76 -6.06 -11.48
CA SER A 40 -28.91 -5.48 -12.18
C SER A 40 -28.60 -4.02 -12.51
N GLU A 41 -28.92 -3.54 -13.71
CA GLU A 41 -28.55 -2.20 -14.21
C GLU A 41 -28.83 -1.10 -13.17
N GLY A 42 -29.92 -1.25 -12.39
CA GLY A 42 -30.27 -0.34 -11.29
C GLY A 42 -29.33 -0.34 -10.07
N VAL A 43 -28.61 -1.43 -9.77
CA VAL A 43 -27.57 -1.49 -8.73
C VAL A 43 -26.29 -0.79 -9.20
N VAL A 44 -25.90 -1.00 -10.46
CA VAL A 44 -24.75 -0.30 -11.05
C VAL A 44 -25.02 1.21 -11.14
N GLU A 45 -26.20 1.61 -11.61
CA GLU A 45 -26.64 3.01 -11.61
C GLU A 45 -26.66 3.60 -10.20
N ALA A 46 -27.19 2.87 -9.22
CA ALA A 46 -27.19 3.30 -7.83
C ALA A 46 -25.77 3.43 -7.27
N LEU A 47 -24.82 2.59 -7.68
CA LEU A 47 -23.41 2.70 -7.28
C LEU A 47 -22.72 3.93 -7.85
N HIS A 48 -23.14 4.40 -9.03
CA HIS A 48 -22.65 5.64 -9.64
C HIS A 48 -23.37 6.89 -9.16
N ASP A 49 -24.54 6.77 -8.52
CA ASP A 49 -25.30 7.90 -7.99
C ASP A 49 -24.67 8.44 -6.70
N LYS A 50 -23.88 9.51 -6.87
CA LYS A 50 -23.21 10.24 -5.77
C LYS A 50 -24.18 10.93 -4.80
N SER A 51 -25.47 11.02 -5.13
CA SER A 51 -26.48 11.51 -4.18
C SER A 51 -26.76 10.50 -3.06
N ILE A 52 -26.42 9.21 -3.27
CA ILE A 52 -26.56 8.16 -2.27
C ILE A 52 -25.26 8.06 -1.45
N PRO A 53 -25.31 8.20 -0.11
CA PRO A 53 -24.14 8.03 0.75
C PRO A 53 -23.47 6.66 0.56
N SER A 54 -22.15 6.61 0.64
CA SER A 54 -21.36 5.38 0.38
C SER A 54 -21.74 4.22 1.31
N GLN A 55 -22.11 4.49 2.58
CA GLN A 55 -22.64 3.45 3.48
C GLN A 55 -23.95 2.82 2.96
N LYS A 56 -24.89 3.63 2.46
CA LYS A 56 -26.14 3.12 1.88
C LYS A 56 -25.90 2.32 0.60
N ARG A 57 -24.93 2.74 -0.22
CA ARG A 57 -24.51 1.98 -1.40
C ARG A 57 -23.88 0.65 -1.02
N LEU A 58 -23.09 0.60 0.06
CA LEU A 58 -22.56 -0.66 0.61
C LEU A 58 -23.67 -1.58 1.11
N GLU A 59 -24.68 -1.07 1.81
CA GLU A 59 -25.85 -1.86 2.24
C GLU A 59 -26.63 -2.44 1.04
N LEU A 60 -26.79 -1.67 -0.04
CA LEU A 60 -27.42 -2.14 -1.28
C LEU A 60 -26.61 -3.28 -1.92
N VAL A 61 -25.28 -3.12 -1.97
CA VAL A 61 -24.36 -4.14 -2.47
C VAL A 61 -24.44 -5.41 -1.61
N GLN A 62 -24.40 -5.28 -0.28
CA GLN A 62 -24.56 -6.41 0.64
C GLN A 62 -25.91 -7.14 0.45
N THR A 63 -27.00 -6.37 0.31
CA THR A 63 -28.34 -6.93 0.10
C THR A 63 -28.46 -7.65 -1.24
N TYR A 64 -27.86 -7.10 -2.29
CA TYR A 64 -27.81 -7.72 -3.61
C TYR A 64 -27.01 -9.04 -3.56
N PHE A 65 -25.83 -9.02 -2.96
CA PHE A 65 -24.97 -10.20 -2.85
C PHE A 65 -25.48 -11.27 -1.89
N ALA A 66 -26.32 -10.90 -0.90
CA ALA A 66 -27.03 -11.87 -0.07
C ALA A 66 -27.99 -12.78 -0.88
N GLN A 67 -28.36 -12.38 -2.09
CA GLN A 67 -29.21 -13.17 -3.00
C GLN A 67 -28.41 -14.16 -3.87
N ASP A 68 -27.09 -14.27 -3.63
CA ASP A 68 -26.11 -15.10 -4.34
C ASP A 68 -26.16 -15.04 -5.88
N PRO A 69 -26.14 -13.84 -6.48
CA PRO A 69 -26.00 -13.71 -7.92
C PRO A 69 -24.58 -14.10 -8.35
N GLN A 70 -24.45 -14.94 -9.39
CA GLN A 70 -23.16 -15.18 -10.02
C GLN A 70 -22.72 -13.93 -10.79
N VAL A 71 -21.73 -13.21 -10.27
CA VAL A 71 -21.18 -12.01 -10.92
C VAL A 71 -20.15 -12.42 -11.97
N THR A 72 -20.40 -12.04 -13.22
CA THR A 72 -19.55 -12.41 -14.37
C THR A 72 -19.12 -11.21 -15.23
N ASP A 73 -19.53 -9.98 -14.91
CA ASP A 73 -19.31 -8.80 -15.77
C ASP A 73 -18.16 -7.90 -15.27
N PRO A 74 -17.17 -7.56 -16.13
CA PRO A 74 -16.16 -6.53 -15.86
C PRO A 74 -16.71 -5.17 -15.42
N HIS A 75 -17.91 -4.78 -15.84
CA HIS A 75 -18.56 -3.54 -15.38
C HIS A 75 -18.83 -3.55 -13.87
N ASP A 76 -19.09 -4.72 -13.30
CA ASP A 76 -19.34 -4.90 -11.87
C ASP A 76 -18.04 -4.65 -11.07
N ALA A 77 -16.90 -5.07 -11.60
CA ALA A 77 -15.60 -4.81 -10.97
C ALA A 77 -15.27 -3.31 -10.89
N ALA A 78 -15.61 -2.54 -11.93
CA ALA A 78 -15.38 -1.10 -11.95
C ALA A 78 -16.29 -0.36 -10.95
N ALA A 79 -17.58 -0.68 -10.91
CA ALA A 79 -18.52 -0.05 -9.97
C ALA A 79 -18.17 -0.37 -8.50
N MET A 80 -17.82 -1.63 -8.22
CA MET A 80 -17.36 -2.06 -6.89
C MET A 80 -16.05 -1.38 -6.49
N SER A 81 -15.12 -1.23 -7.43
CA SER A 81 -13.86 -0.52 -7.22
C SER A 81 -14.07 0.96 -6.90
N ILE A 82 -14.99 1.64 -7.58
CA ILE A 82 -15.34 3.05 -7.28
C ILE A 82 -15.88 3.19 -5.87
N LEU A 83 -16.81 2.33 -5.45
CA LEU A 83 -17.33 2.36 -4.08
C LEU A 83 -16.22 2.10 -3.05
N LEU A 84 -15.33 1.13 -3.31
CA LEU A 84 -14.16 0.89 -2.45
C LEU A 84 -13.26 2.13 -2.37
N GLU A 85 -12.97 2.79 -3.49
CA GLU A 85 -12.18 4.04 -3.49
C GLU A 85 -12.83 5.14 -2.64
N GLU A 86 -14.15 5.32 -2.72
CA GLU A 86 -14.86 6.30 -1.88
C GLU A 86 -14.78 5.98 -0.39
N LEU A 87 -14.91 4.70 0.00
CA LEU A 87 -14.75 4.25 1.38
C LEU A 87 -13.31 4.52 1.87
N LEU A 88 -12.31 4.27 1.03
CA LEU A 88 -10.90 4.56 1.33
C LEU A 88 -10.64 6.08 1.46
N VAL A 89 -11.20 6.90 0.57
CA VAL A 89 -11.07 8.38 0.61
C VAL A 89 -11.73 8.95 1.87
N SER A 90 -12.88 8.42 2.26
CA SER A 90 -13.59 8.78 3.50
C SER A 90 -12.92 8.23 4.77
N ARG A 91 -11.83 7.45 4.63
CA ARG A 91 -11.09 6.79 5.71
C ARG A 91 -11.92 5.78 6.51
N ASP A 92 -13.00 5.27 5.92
CA ASP A 92 -13.81 4.21 6.51
C ASP A 92 -13.18 2.84 6.18
N MET A 93 -12.10 2.52 6.89
CA MET A 93 -11.35 1.30 6.65
C MET A 93 -12.16 0.04 7.00
N THR A 94 -13.03 0.10 8.01
CA THR A 94 -13.89 -1.02 8.40
C THR A 94 -14.84 -1.40 7.26
N SER A 95 -15.52 -0.42 6.67
CA SER A 95 -16.37 -0.66 5.51
C SER A 95 -15.57 -1.08 4.28
N ALA A 96 -14.37 -0.53 4.09
CA ALA A 96 -13.48 -0.92 2.98
C ALA A 96 -13.02 -2.39 3.08
N LEU A 97 -12.67 -2.87 4.28
CA LEU A 97 -12.32 -4.29 4.51
C LEU A 97 -13.51 -5.20 4.21
N THR A 98 -14.70 -4.82 4.69
CA THR A 98 -15.95 -5.55 4.41
C THR A 98 -16.24 -5.63 2.91
N MET A 99 -15.99 -4.54 2.17
CA MET A 99 -16.13 -4.50 0.72
C MET A 99 -15.17 -5.46 0.02
N VAL A 100 -13.91 -5.55 0.47
CA VAL A 100 -12.93 -6.51 -0.08
C VAL A 100 -13.34 -7.96 0.19
N GLU A 101 -13.90 -8.26 1.36
CA GLU A 101 -14.46 -9.59 1.68
C GLU A 101 -15.61 -9.96 0.74
N LEU A 102 -16.51 -9.03 0.45
CA LEU A 102 -17.59 -9.23 -0.54
C LEU A 102 -17.02 -9.47 -1.92
N MET A 103 -16.07 -8.64 -2.36
CA MET A 103 -15.39 -8.80 -3.64
C MET A 103 -14.69 -10.17 -3.75
N LEU A 104 -14.08 -10.66 -2.67
CA LEU A 104 -13.42 -11.97 -2.64
C LEU A 104 -14.44 -13.10 -2.80
N ARG A 105 -15.53 -13.06 -2.02
CA ARG A 105 -16.60 -14.07 -2.06
C ARG A 105 -17.20 -14.21 -3.46
N HIS A 106 -17.32 -13.10 -4.18
CA HIS A 106 -17.89 -13.06 -5.52
C HIS A 106 -16.82 -13.06 -6.64
N LYS A 107 -15.54 -13.28 -6.30
CA LYS A 107 -14.41 -13.38 -7.24
C LYS A 107 -14.25 -12.14 -8.14
N VAL A 108 -14.54 -10.96 -7.59
CA VAL A 108 -14.42 -9.68 -8.29
C VAL A 108 -13.08 -9.03 -7.90
N PRO A 109 -12.11 -8.88 -8.81
CA PRO A 109 -10.87 -8.19 -8.51
C PRO A 109 -11.07 -6.67 -8.43
N ALA A 110 -10.30 -6.00 -7.58
CA ALA A 110 -10.23 -4.54 -7.57
C ALA A 110 -9.37 -4.02 -8.73
N THR A 111 -9.68 -2.83 -9.23
CA THR A 111 -8.85 -2.18 -10.26
C THR A 111 -7.49 -1.78 -9.69
N SER A 112 -6.48 -1.64 -10.55
CA SER A 112 -5.12 -1.31 -10.15
C SER A 112 -4.99 0.03 -9.40
N SER A 113 -5.79 1.05 -9.77
CA SER A 113 -5.85 2.33 -9.05
C SER A 113 -6.37 2.14 -7.63
N THR A 114 -7.45 1.37 -7.48
CA THR A 114 -8.06 1.06 -6.19
C THR A 114 -7.10 0.28 -5.30
N VAL A 115 -6.38 -0.70 -5.85
CA VAL A 115 -5.37 -1.48 -5.11
C VAL A 115 -4.22 -0.59 -4.63
N ALA A 116 -3.76 0.36 -5.46
CA ALA A 116 -2.73 1.31 -5.06
C ALA A 116 -3.20 2.21 -3.91
N LEU A 117 -4.44 2.70 -3.96
CA LEU A 117 -5.04 3.48 -2.87
C LEU A 117 -5.21 2.64 -1.61
N PHE A 118 -5.74 1.42 -1.75
CA PHE A 118 -5.93 0.48 -0.65
C PHE A 118 -4.60 0.19 0.04
N THR A 119 -3.53 -0.06 -0.71
CA THR A 119 -2.18 -0.33 -0.17
C THR A 119 -1.69 0.79 0.73
N ARG A 120 -1.89 2.06 0.33
CA ARG A 120 -1.50 3.23 1.13
C ARG A 120 -2.35 3.36 2.40
N MET A 121 -3.66 3.15 2.26
CA MET A 121 -4.59 3.19 3.40
C MET A 121 -4.39 2.02 4.36
N PHE A 122 -4.01 0.86 3.85
CA PHE A 122 -3.67 -0.32 4.64
C PHE A 122 -2.38 -0.08 5.44
N ALA A 123 -1.34 0.54 4.85
CA ALA A 123 -0.16 0.95 5.60
C ALA A 123 -0.52 1.89 6.76
N ARG A 124 -1.47 2.81 6.56
CA ARG A 124 -2.01 3.65 7.64
C ARG A 124 -2.78 2.83 8.68
N LEU A 125 -3.63 1.89 8.25
CA LEU A 125 -4.34 1.01 9.18
C LEU A 125 -3.34 0.34 10.12
N LEU A 126 -2.23 -0.23 9.58
CA LEU A 126 -1.17 -0.85 10.39
C LEU A 126 -0.62 0.09 11.48
N THR A 127 -0.50 1.39 11.18
CA THR A 127 -0.02 2.38 12.16
C THR A 127 -1.03 2.71 13.26
N ASP A 128 -2.33 2.60 12.98
CA ASP A 128 -3.39 2.93 13.95
C ASP A 128 -3.46 1.92 15.10
N ASP A 129 -3.08 0.66 14.85
CA ASP A 129 -2.96 -0.39 15.88
C ASP A 129 -1.86 -1.39 15.51
N PRO A 130 -0.60 -1.11 15.93
CA PRO A 130 0.55 -1.98 15.66
C PRO A 130 0.42 -3.38 16.27
N SER A 131 -0.34 -3.55 17.36
CA SER A 131 -0.50 -4.85 18.02
C SER A 131 -1.20 -5.89 17.14
N GLN A 132 -1.98 -5.42 16.15
CA GLN A 132 -2.71 -6.25 15.20
C GLN A 132 -1.93 -6.52 13.90
N LEU A 133 -0.63 -6.16 13.83
CA LEU A 133 0.18 -6.29 12.62
C LEU A 133 0.10 -7.70 12.01
N SER A 134 0.28 -8.74 12.83
CA SER A 134 0.23 -10.13 12.36
C SER A 134 -1.16 -10.54 11.85
N THR A 135 -2.21 -10.18 12.59
CA THR A 135 -3.60 -10.44 12.21
C THR A 135 -3.95 -9.77 10.89
N ARG A 136 -3.60 -8.49 10.74
CA ARG A 136 -3.89 -7.69 9.54
C ARG A 136 -3.10 -8.18 8.33
N LEU A 137 -1.85 -8.59 8.54
CA LEU A 137 -1.05 -9.18 7.46
C LEU A 137 -1.66 -10.50 6.99
N ARG A 138 -2.09 -11.36 7.92
CA ARG A 138 -2.81 -12.60 7.58
C ARG A 138 -4.10 -12.30 6.80
N TRP A 139 -4.89 -11.34 7.27
CA TRP A 139 -6.08 -10.89 6.55
C TRP A 139 -5.71 -10.46 5.13
N TYR A 140 -4.66 -9.67 4.92
CA TYR A 140 -4.27 -9.26 3.56
C TYR A 140 -3.95 -10.46 2.68
N LEU A 141 -3.21 -11.44 3.20
CA LEU A 141 -2.89 -12.67 2.47
C LEU A 141 -4.14 -13.45 2.09
N ASP A 142 -5.12 -13.56 2.98
CA ASP A 142 -6.36 -14.28 2.69
C ASP A 142 -7.19 -13.58 1.58
N HIS A 143 -6.94 -12.29 1.33
CA HIS A 143 -7.66 -11.44 0.37
C HIS A 143 -6.82 -11.02 -0.85
N HIS A 144 -5.63 -11.59 -1.05
CA HIS A 144 -4.69 -11.13 -2.09
C HIS A 144 -5.24 -11.24 -3.52
N PHE A 145 -6.18 -12.15 -3.78
CA PHE A 145 -6.80 -12.36 -5.09
C PHE A 145 -7.66 -11.17 -5.54
N VAL A 146 -8.24 -10.42 -4.59
CA VAL A 146 -8.98 -9.19 -4.88
C VAL A 146 -8.04 -8.00 -5.01
N LEU A 147 -6.99 -8.00 -4.20
CA LEU A 147 -6.06 -6.90 -4.05
C LEU A 147 -4.88 -7.05 -5.02
N ALA A 148 -3.73 -7.46 -4.51
CA ALA A 148 -2.54 -7.76 -5.28
C ALA A 148 -1.83 -8.97 -4.70
N SER A 149 -1.36 -9.84 -5.60
CA SER A 149 -0.40 -10.90 -5.31
C SER A 149 0.83 -10.75 -6.20
N PRO A 150 2.05 -10.72 -5.64
CA PRO A 150 2.35 -10.79 -4.20
C PRO A 150 1.97 -9.51 -3.44
N VAL A 151 2.00 -9.55 -2.10
CA VAL A 151 1.76 -8.37 -1.27
C VAL A 151 2.74 -7.24 -1.65
N PRO A 152 2.28 -6.01 -1.90
CA PRO A 152 3.12 -4.89 -2.35
C PRO A 152 3.95 -4.26 -1.19
N LEU A 153 4.74 -5.10 -0.51
CA LEU A 153 5.57 -4.72 0.65
C LEU A 153 6.44 -3.46 0.40
N PRO A 154 7.09 -3.25 -0.77
CA PRO A 154 7.89 -2.04 -0.98
C PRO A 154 7.09 -0.74 -0.82
N VAL A 155 5.83 -0.73 -1.28
CA VAL A 155 4.94 0.43 -1.15
C VAL A 155 4.54 0.62 0.31
N ILE A 156 4.17 -0.47 1.00
CA ILE A 156 3.80 -0.44 2.41
C ILE A 156 4.97 0.06 3.27
N TYR A 157 6.18 -0.46 3.06
CA TYR A 157 7.39 0.01 3.76
C TYR A 157 7.64 1.50 3.52
N SER A 158 7.58 1.94 2.27
CA SER A 158 7.79 3.35 1.94
C SER A 158 6.77 4.26 2.65
N GLU A 159 5.49 3.87 2.68
CA GLU A 159 4.43 4.61 3.38
C GLU A 159 4.62 4.62 4.90
N LEU A 160 4.97 3.49 5.51
CA LEU A 160 5.25 3.43 6.95
C LEU A 160 6.42 4.34 7.34
N VAL A 161 7.53 4.26 6.59
CA VAL A 161 8.73 5.06 6.85
C VAL A 161 8.49 6.55 6.62
N THR A 162 7.80 6.95 5.53
CA THR A 162 7.45 8.37 5.29
C THR A 162 6.62 8.98 6.42
N ARG A 163 5.78 8.15 7.07
CA ARG A 163 4.93 8.57 8.19
C ARG A 163 5.64 8.54 9.55
N GLY A 164 6.94 8.24 9.58
CA GLY A 164 7.73 8.17 10.81
C GLY A 164 7.61 6.84 11.56
N ASN A 165 7.00 5.81 10.96
CA ASN A 165 6.81 4.49 11.57
C ASN A 165 7.88 3.51 11.07
N ALA A 166 9.15 3.92 11.17
CA ALA A 166 10.29 3.12 10.69
C ALA A 166 10.39 1.77 11.41
N ASP A 167 10.18 1.75 12.73
CA ASP A 167 10.25 0.54 13.54
C ASP A 167 9.16 -0.46 13.16
N LEU A 168 7.95 0.02 12.89
CA LEU A 168 6.86 -0.82 12.41
C LEU A 168 7.14 -1.41 11.01
N ALA A 169 7.80 -0.66 10.13
CA ALA A 169 8.21 -1.17 8.83
C ALA A 169 9.26 -2.29 8.96
N VAL A 170 10.18 -2.16 9.92
CA VAL A 170 11.16 -3.21 10.25
C VAL A 170 10.46 -4.42 10.86
N GLU A 171 9.54 -4.22 11.80
CA GLU A 171 8.77 -5.30 12.43
C GLU A 171 7.95 -6.08 11.39
N LEU A 172 7.31 -5.38 10.44
CA LEU A 172 6.60 -6.00 9.32
C LEU A 172 7.53 -6.87 8.47
N TRP A 173 8.75 -6.38 8.18
CA TRP A 173 9.73 -7.17 7.45
C TRP A 173 10.17 -8.41 8.24
N GLU A 174 10.44 -8.28 9.53
CA GLU A 174 10.81 -9.42 10.39
C GLU A 174 9.68 -10.45 10.48
N LEU A 175 8.43 -10.00 10.58
CA LEU A 175 7.26 -10.86 10.55
C LEU A 175 7.19 -11.63 9.23
N CYS A 176 7.38 -10.94 8.09
CA CYS A 176 7.46 -11.60 6.79
C CYS A 176 8.59 -12.63 6.77
N MET A 177 9.77 -12.34 7.33
CA MET A 177 10.90 -13.27 7.37
C MET A 177 10.62 -14.53 8.22
N LYS A 178 9.75 -14.45 9.23
CA LYS A 178 9.33 -15.59 10.07
C LYS A 178 8.29 -16.48 9.41
N ALA A 179 7.47 -15.94 8.51
CA ALA A 179 6.38 -16.67 7.87
C ALA A 179 6.93 -17.70 6.87
N THR A 180 7.17 -18.93 7.32
CA THR A 180 7.79 -20.01 6.51
C THR A 180 6.86 -20.62 5.47
N ASP A 181 5.55 -20.52 5.68
CA ASP A 181 4.54 -21.30 4.95
C ASP A 181 3.98 -20.54 3.72
N THR A 182 4.31 -19.26 3.60
CA THR A 182 3.73 -18.31 2.64
C THR A 182 4.76 -17.78 1.64
N LYS A 183 5.76 -18.60 1.29
CA LYS A 183 6.93 -18.21 0.49
C LYS A 183 6.62 -17.65 -0.90
N LYS A 184 5.47 -18.00 -1.48
CA LYS A 184 5.05 -17.49 -2.79
C LYS A 184 4.40 -16.11 -2.69
N ASP A 185 3.74 -15.81 -1.58
CA ASP A 185 2.91 -14.62 -1.43
C ASP A 185 3.68 -13.44 -0.81
N PHE A 186 4.84 -13.72 -0.19
CA PHE A 186 5.77 -12.70 0.30
C PHE A 186 7.08 -12.67 -0.50
N PRO A 187 7.50 -11.48 -0.98
CA PRO A 187 8.84 -11.27 -1.48
C PRO A 187 9.84 -11.10 -0.30
N HIS A 188 10.05 -12.19 0.47
CA HIS A 188 10.83 -12.21 1.73
C HIS A 188 12.20 -11.55 1.61
N HIS A 189 12.94 -11.86 0.54
CA HIS A 189 14.33 -11.46 0.39
C HIS A 189 14.50 -10.21 -0.47
N ALA A 190 13.67 -10.00 -1.49
CA ALA A 190 13.82 -8.85 -2.38
C ALA A 190 13.41 -7.54 -1.70
N SER A 191 12.40 -7.57 -0.83
CA SER A 191 11.81 -6.37 -0.24
C SER A 191 12.66 -5.67 0.83
N VAL A 192 13.74 -6.32 1.33
CA VAL A 192 14.61 -5.71 2.35
C VAL A 192 15.50 -4.60 1.80
N ASP A 193 15.89 -4.69 0.53
CA ASP A 193 16.70 -3.65 -0.11
C ASP A 193 15.83 -2.39 -0.34
N ASP A 194 14.55 -2.56 -0.65
CA ASP A 194 13.57 -1.47 -0.74
C ASP A 194 13.33 -0.81 0.62
N LEU A 195 13.14 -1.62 1.68
CA LEU A 195 13.04 -1.11 3.06
C LEU A 195 14.28 -0.32 3.46
N ALA A 196 15.48 -0.89 3.26
CA ALA A 196 16.73 -0.22 3.58
C ALA A 196 16.89 1.08 2.76
N GLY A 197 16.52 1.07 1.48
CA GLY A 197 16.51 2.24 0.62
C GLY A 197 15.57 3.34 1.13
N ALA A 198 14.37 2.98 1.57
CA ALA A 198 13.41 3.90 2.19
C ALA A 198 13.98 4.48 3.50
N LEU A 199 14.47 3.64 4.40
CA LEU A 199 15.05 4.08 5.68
C LEU A 199 16.22 5.06 5.47
N ILE A 200 17.12 4.78 4.53
CA ILE A 200 18.21 5.70 4.18
C ILE A 200 17.69 7.02 3.62
N ARG A 201 16.73 6.98 2.69
CA ARG A 201 16.13 8.19 2.09
C ARG A 201 15.55 9.12 3.13
N TYR A 202 14.90 8.57 4.15
CA TYR A 202 14.30 9.32 5.26
C TYR A 202 15.21 9.44 6.49
N GLN A 203 16.52 9.19 6.33
CA GLN A 203 17.55 9.36 7.36
C GLN A 203 17.31 8.55 8.65
N GLN A 204 16.57 7.44 8.55
CA GLN A 204 16.30 6.50 9.64
C GLN A 204 17.50 5.55 9.85
N PHE A 205 18.69 6.13 10.01
CA PHE A 205 19.95 5.39 10.09
C PHE A 205 19.99 4.41 11.27
N GLN A 206 19.33 4.75 12.38
CA GLN A 206 19.27 3.89 13.55
C GLN A 206 18.58 2.56 13.25
N SER A 207 17.45 2.58 12.54
CA SER A 207 16.72 1.36 12.18
C SER A 207 17.53 0.48 11.23
N VAL A 208 18.26 1.06 10.26
CA VAL A 208 19.16 0.29 9.37
C VAL A 208 20.27 -0.40 10.16
N LEU A 209 20.88 0.31 11.13
CA LEU A 209 21.94 -0.25 11.96
C LEU A 209 21.41 -1.29 12.96
N ALA A 210 20.20 -1.10 13.48
CA ALA A 210 19.51 -2.08 14.32
C ALA A 210 19.28 -3.37 13.53
N MET A 211 18.77 -3.28 12.29
CA MET A 211 18.64 -4.44 11.39
C MET A 211 19.99 -5.12 11.16
N TYR A 212 21.06 -4.35 10.88
CA TYR A 212 22.40 -4.89 10.67
C TYR A 212 22.98 -5.65 11.88
N LYS A 213 22.58 -5.27 13.09
CA LYS A 213 23.00 -5.91 14.36
C LYS A 213 22.00 -6.95 14.87
N GLY A 214 20.81 -7.02 14.27
CA GLY A 214 19.68 -7.81 14.76
C GLY A 214 19.77 -9.31 14.43
N GLN A 215 18.68 -10.01 14.68
CA GLN A 215 18.57 -11.47 14.55
C GLN A 215 18.94 -11.98 13.14
N TYR A 216 18.55 -11.23 12.10
CA TYR A 216 18.72 -11.61 10.70
C TYR A 216 20.02 -11.11 10.06
N HIS A 217 20.97 -10.57 10.84
CA HIS A 217 22.21 -9.99 10.31
C HIS A 217 23.01 -10.93 9.39
N HIS A 218 22.98 -12.24 9.66
CA HIS A 218 23.68 -13.25 8.87
C HIS A 218 23.14 -13.35 7.43
N LEU A 219 21.84 -13.13 7.23
CA LEU A 219 21.20 -13.04 5.91
C LEU A 219 21.52 -11.70 5.25
N LEU A 220 21.39 -10.61 6.01
CA LEU A 220 21.60 -9.25 5.52
C LEU A 220 23.04 -9.02 5.03
N ARG A 221 24.05 -9.57 5.72
CA ARG A 221 25.46 -9.51 5.31
C ARG A 221 25.75 -10.21 3.98
N ARG A 222 24.85 -11.09 3.54
CA ARG A 222 24.96 -11.73 2.21
C ARG A 222 24.45 -10.82 1.09
N ARG A 223 23.79 -9.69 1.38
CA ARG A 223 23.25 -8.76 0.39
C ARG A 223 24.15 -7.52 0.21
N PRO A 224 24.81 -7.34 -0.94
CA PRO A 224 25.65 -6.16 -1.18
C PRO A 224 24.89 -4.82 -1.11
N VAL A 225 23.63 -4.81 -1.54
CA VAL A 225 22.78 -3.60 -1.53
C VAL A 225 22.50 -3.16 -0.09
N PHE A 226 21.95 -4.04 0.75
CA PHE A 226 21.79 -3.77 2.18
C PHE A 226 23.10 -3.35 2.87
N MET A 227 24.23 -4.03 2.59
CA MET A 227 25.52 -3.67 3.18
C MET A 227 25.96 -2.24 2.80
N THR A 228 25.66 -1.81 1.57
CA THR A 228 25.89 -0.42 1.14
C THR A 228 25.01 0.55 1.92
N SER A 229 23.74 0.21 2.16
CA SER A 229 22.85 0.99 3.04
C SER A 229 23.38 1.07 4.48
N ALA A 230 23.89 -0.03 5.04
CA ALA A 230 24.49 -0.02 6.38
C ALA A 230 25.74 0.88 6.45
N MET A 231 26.60 0.85 5.43
CA MET A 231 27.73 1.78 5.31
C MET A 231 27.26 3.23 5.23
N GLU A 232 26.20 3.50 4.49
CA GLU A 232 25.61 4.84 4.42
C GLU A 232 25.06 5.29 5.76
N ALA A 233 24.39 4.41 6.51
CA ALA A 233 23.90 4.72 7.85
C ALA A 233 25.05 5.02 8.83
N PHE A 234 26.14 4.25 8.80
CA PHE A 234 27.35 4.54 9.58
C PHE A 234 27.98 5.88 9.17
N SER A 235 28.09 6.15 7.87
CA SER A 235 28.61 7.42 7.34
C SER A 235 27.75 8.60 7.76
N GLY A 236 26.41 8.47 7.73
CA GLY A 236 25.46 9.47 8.22
C GLY A 236 25.63 9.78 9.71
N ARG A 237 26.01 8.78 10.51
CA ARG A 237 26.37 8.91 11.93
C ARG A 237 27.83 9.32 12.18
N ARG A 238 28.61 9.58 11.13
CA ARG A 238 30.06 9.90 11.19
C ARG A 238 30.92 8.80 11.81
N GLU A 239 30.47 7.55 11.75
CA GLU A 239 31.18 6.36 12.24
C GLU A 239 32.04 5.75 11.12
N TYR A 240 32.98 6.53 10.59
CA TYR A 240 33.73 6.18 9.37
C TYR A 240 34.64 4.94 9.50
N HIS A 241 35.10 4.62 10.71
CA HIS A 241 35.82 3.37 10.99
C HIS A 241 34.96 2.14 10.70
N ASN A 242 33.66 2.18 11.04
CA ASN A 242 32.72 1.11 10.74
C ASN A 242 32.47 0.99 9.23
N VAL A 243 32.45 2.12 8.51
CA VAL A 243 32.35 2.11 7.03
C VAL A 243 33.52 1.35 6.40
N LEU A 244 34.75 1.64 6.82
CA LEU A 244 35.95 0.97 6.30
C LEU A 244 35.99 -0.52 6.70
N ALA A 245 35.61 -0.87 7.93
CA ALA A 245 35.50 -2.27 8.35
C ALA A 245 34.47 -3.05 7.49
N LEU A 246 33.34 -2.44 7.13
CA LEU A 246 32.36 -3.04 6.23
C LEU A 246 32.89 -3.16 4.79
N HIS A 247 33.65 -2.16 4.32
CA HIS A 247 34.31 -2.19 3.01
C HIS A 247 35.30 -3.36 2.90
N GLU A 248 36.17 -3.55 3.88
CA GLU A 248 37.12 -4.67 3.95
C GLU A 248 36.41 -6.03 4.02
N LEU A 249 35.32 -6.11 4.78
CA LEU A 249 34.49 -7.32 4.84
C LEU A 249 33.85 -7.68 3.49
N LEU A 250 33.46 -6.68 2.69
CA LEU A 250 32.94 -6.91 1.34
C LEU A 250 34.05 -7.34 0.38
N GLY A 251 35.23 -6.69 0.46
CA GLY A 251 36.39 -7.02 -0.36
C GLY A 251 36.93 -8.43 -0.10
N SER A 252 37.09 -8.83 1.16
CA SER A 252 37.54 -10.18 1.57
C SER A 252 36.60 -11.30 1.13
N LYS A 253 35.33 -10.99 0.85
CA LYS A 253 34.34 -11.95 0.33
C LYS A 253 34.27 -11.97 -1.20
N GLY A 254 35.19 -11.30 -1.90
CA GLY A 254 35.19 -11.21 -3.36
C GLY A 254 33.98 -10.48 -3.94
N LYS A 255 33.28 -9.67 -3.13
CA LYS A 255 32.10 -8.93 -3.58
C LYS A 255 32.52 -7.61 -4.19
N ASN A 256 32.66 -7.60 -5.52
CA ASN A 256 32.88 -6.36 -6.25
C ASN A 256 31.59 -5.54 -6.30
N VAL A 257 31.50 -4.51 -5.45
CA VAL A 257 30.39 -3.56 -5.46
C VAL A 257 30.69 -2.46 -6.48
N HIS A 258 30.22 -2.65 -7.72
CA HIS A 258 30.32 -1.66 -8.79
C HIS A 258 29.18 -0.62 -8.69
N ASN A 259 29.19 0.18 -7.61
CA ASN A 259 28.20 1.23 -7.39
C ASN A 259 28.91 2.58 -7.13
N PRO A 260 28.62 3.65 -7.89
CA PRO A 260 29.21 4.98 -7.66
C PRO A 260 28.97 5.51 -6.25
N ARG A 261 27.79 5.26 -5.69
CA ARG A 261 27.42 5.66 -4.32
C ARG A 261 28.29 4.97 -3.28
N TYR A 262 28.56 3.68 -3.48
CA TYR A 262 29.45 2.92 -2.62
C TYR A 262 30.87 3.51 -2.63
N LYS A 263 31.42 3.79 -3.81
CA LYS A 263 32.76 4.41 -3.94
C LYS A 263 32.84 5.75 -3.21
N ALA A 264 31.85 6.62 -3.41
CA ALA A 264 31.78 7.92 -2.75
C ALA A 264 31.73 7.79 -1.20
N ILE A 265 30.98 6.81 -0.67
CA ILE A 265 30.91 6.55 0.77
C ILE A 265 32.27 6.10 1.32
N VAL A 266 32.98 5.23 0.61
CA VAL A 266 34.30 4.72 1.01
C VAL A 266 35.34 5.83 0.95
N GLU A 267 35.42 6.59 -0.14
CA GLU A 267 36.34 7.72 -0.29
C GLU A 267 36.13 8.76 0.80
N LYS A 268 34.86 9.12 1.08
CA LYS A 268 34.52 10.01 2.19
C LYS A 268 35.02 9.47 3.54
N ALA A 269 34.85 8.17 3.80
CA ALA A 269 35.31 7.56 5.04
C ALA A 269 36.83 7.55 5.16
N LYS A 270 37.57 7.24 4.08
CA LYS A 270 39.03 7.27 4.04
C LYS A 270 39.56 8.66 4.37
N MET A 271 39.10 9.69 3.65
CA MET A 271 39.51 11.08 3.89
C MET A 271 39.28 11.50 5.35
N HIS A 272 38.12 11.17 5.93
CA HIS A 272 37.83 11.53 7.32
C HIS A 272 38.69 10.79 8.35
N VAL A 273 39.07 9.54 8.08
CA VAL A 273 39.96 8.79 8.97
C VAL A 273 41.39 9.33 8.86
N GLU A 274 41.91 9.53 7.64
CA GLU A 274 43.24 10.09 7.37
C GLU A 274 43.46 11.44 8.06
N VAL A 275 42.51 12.38 7.89
CA VAL A 275 42.53 13.70 8.55
C VAL A 275 42.56 13.58 10.07
N ARG A 276 41.87 12.59 10.64
CA ARG A 276 41.79 12.40 12.09
C ARG A 276 42.99 11.67 12.67
N THR A 277 43.61 10.77 11.90
CA THR A 277 44.77 9.99 12.34
C THR A 277 46.11 10.63 11.99
N GLY A 278 46.12 11.72 11.21
CA GLY A 278 47.34 12.43 10.81
C GLY A 278 48.26 11.59 9.90
N LYS A 279 47.74 10.48 9.35
CA LYS A 279 48.44 9.62 8.40
C LYS A 279 47.95 10.02 7.01
N SER A 280 48.70 10.89 6.36
CA SER A 280 48.75 10.90 4.90
C SER A 280 49.76 9.84 4.52
N ASP A 281 49.36 8.88 3.70
CA ASP A 281 50.35 8.14 2.90
C ASP A 281 51.04 9.11 1.93
#